data_AF-A0A6G6TL07-F1
#
_entry.id   AF-A0A6G6TL07-F1
#
_cell.length_a   1.000
_cell.length_b   1.000
_cell.length_c   1.000
_cell.angle_alpha   90.00
_cell.angle_beta   90.00
_cell.angle_gamma   90.00
#
_symmetry.space_group_name_H-M   'P 1'
#
loop_
_entity.id
_entity.type
_entity.pdbx_description
1 polymer ?
#
loop_
_entity_poly.entity_id
_entity_poly.type
_entity_poly.pdbx_seq_one_letter_code
_entity_poly.pdbx_strand_id
1 'polypeptide(L)' 'MSLKEAPESVQLAVDLIYLLESHHIDPKTALEALEIVRQDYEKKLATQSPHSSL' A
#
# COMPACT_ATOMS: atom_id res chain seq x y z
N MET A 1 -22.15 3.15 -8.52
CA MET A 1 -20.90 2.36 -8.49
C MET A 1 -20.64 1.97 -7.06
N SER A 2 -20.58 0.67 -6.80
CA SER A 2 -20.30 0.11 -5.48
C SER A 2 -18.79 0.00 -5.29
N LEU A 3 -18.29 0.08 -4.04
CA LEU A 3 -16.86 -0.11 -3.75
C LEU A 3 -16.31 -1.43 -4.31
N LYS A 4 -17.15 -2.47 -4.38
CA LYS A 4 -16.82 -3.78 -4.98
C LYS A 4 -16.50 -3.75 -6.48
N GLU A 5 -16.87 -2.68 -7.18
CA GLU A 5 -16.61 -2.50 -8.62
C GLU A 5 -15.38 -1.61 -8.87
N ALA A 6 -14.77 -1.06 -7.82
CA ALA A 6 -13.59 -0.19 -7.94
C ALA A 6 -12.32 -1.01 -8.24
N PRO A 7 -11.25 -0.40 -8.79
CA PRO A 7 -9.95 -1.05 -8.90
C PRO A 7 -9.48 -1.61 -7.55
N GLU A 8 -8.77 -2.75 -7.58
CA GLU A 8 -8.26 -3.42 -6.37
C GLU A 8 -7.46 -2.47 -5.46
N SER A 9 -6.64 -1.61 -6.06
CA SER A 9 -5.87 -0.59 -5.33
C SER A 9 -6.74 0.41 -4.57
N VAL A 10 -7.91 0.77 -5.12
CA VAL A 10 -8.86 1.68 -4.48
C VAL A 10 -9.58 0.96 -3.33
N GLN A 11 -10.00 -0.30 -3.53
CA GLN A 11 -10.62 -1.10 -2.47
C GLN A 11 -9.66 -1.27 -1.29
N LEU A 12 -8.41 -1.65 -1.57
CA LEU A 12 -7.37 -1.82 -0.56
C LEU A 12 -7.05 -0.51 0.18
N ALA A 13 -7.01 0.62 -0.53
CA ALA A 13 -6.81 1.92 0.10
C ALA A 13 -7.93 2.27 1.08
N VAL A 14 -9.19 1.97 0.74
CA VAL A 14 -10.33 2.19 1.64
C VAL A 14 -10.24 1.29 2.88
N ASP A 15 -9.90 0.01 2.71
CA ASP A 15 -9.72 -0.91 3.83
C ASP A 15 -8.57 -0.48 4.76
N LEU A 16 -7.46 -0.01 4.19
CA LEU A 16 -6.32 0.52 4.94
C LEU A 16 -6.69 1.79 5.73
N ILE A 17 -7.42 2.72 5.12
CA ILE A 17 -7.90 3.93 5.81
C ILE A 17 -8.79 3.54 6.99
N TYR A 18 -9.76 2.66 6.77
CA TYR A 18 -10.64 2.19 7.84
C TYR A 18 -9.86 1.55 9.00
N LEU A 19 -8.84 0.74 8.69
CA LEU A 19 -7.99 0.11 9.71
C LEU A 19 -7.23 1.16 10.53
N LEU A 20 -6.62 2.15 9.87
CA LEU A 20 -5.84 3.20 10.52
C LEU A 20 -6.73 4.08 11.41
N GLU A 21 -7.91 4.47 10.93
CA GLU A 21 -8.88 5.26 11.69
C GLU A 21 -9.44 4.48 12.88
N SER A 22 -9.76 3.20 12.71
CA SER A 22 -10.28 2.34 13.79
C SER A 22 -9.29 2.19 14.94
N HIS A 23 -7.99 2.27 14.66
CA HIS A 23 -6.91 2.23 15.65
C HIS A 23 -6.48 3.63 16.12
N HIS A 24 -7.17 4.69 15.70
CA HIS A 24 -6.89 6.08 16.07
C HIS A 24 -5.43 6.49 15.78
N ILE A 25 -4.88 5.99 14.66
CA ILE A 25 -3.51 6.32 14.25
C ILE A 25 -3.46 7.77 13.79
N ASP A 26 -2.49 8.54 14.31
CA ASP A 26 -2.28 9.92 13.86
C ASP A 26 -1.98 9.95 12.35
N PRO A 27 -2.59 10.88 11.57
CA PRO A 27 -2.38 10.94 10.13
C PRO A 27 -0.91 11.09 9.71
N LYS A 28 -0.07 11.78 10.49
CA LYS A 28 1.36 11.91 10.17
C LYS A 28 2.06 10.58 10.34
N THR A 29 1.81 9.89 11.44
CA THR A 29 2.34 8.53 11.68
C THR A 29 1.87 7.55 10.60
N ALA A 30 0.61 7.63 10.17
CA ALA A 30 0.08 6.82 9.09
C ALA A 30 0.82 7.07 7.77
N LEU A 31 1.07 8.33 7.40
CA LEU A 31 1.81 8.69 6.20
C LEU A 31 3.27 8.20 6.24
N GLU A 32 3.95 8.35 7.38
CA GLU A 32 5.30 7.83 7.57
C GLU A 32 5.37 6.31 7.41
N ALA A 33 4.40 5.57 7.99
CA ALA A 33 4.30 4.13 7.84
C ALA A 33 4.00 3.71 6.40
N LEU A 34 3.10 4.41 5.70
CA LEU A 34 2.77 4.14 4.31
C LEU A 34 3.97 4.37 3.37
N GLU A 35 4.81 5.36 3.66
CA GLU A 35 6.04 5.59 2.91
C GLU A 35 7.03 4.42 3.06
N ILE A 36 7.16 3.86 4.27
CA ILE A 36 7.97 2.66 4.50
C ILE A 36 7.43 1.46 3.71
N VAL A 37 6.11 1.25 3.76
CA VAL A 37 5.45 0.16 2.99
C VAL A 37 5.68 0.35 1.49
N ARG A 38 5.50 1.58 0.98
CA ARG A 38 5.74 1.91 -0.43
C ARG A 38 7.15 1.52 -0.86
N GLN A 39 8.16 1.94 -0.09
CA GLN A 39 9.57 1.63 -0.37
C GLN A 39 9.86 0.12 -0.35
N ASP A 40 9.23 -0.65 0.55
CA ASP A 40 9.38 -2.12 0.58
C ASP A 40 8.85 -2.78 -0.69
N TYR A 41 7.67 -2.38 -1.16
CA TYR A 41 7.11 -2.89 -2.41
C TYR A 41 7.90 -2.45 -3.65
N GLU A 42 8.42 -1.23 -3.68
CA GLU A 42 9.33 -0.79 -4.74
C GLU A 42 10.60 -1.66 -4.81
N LYS A 43 11.20 -1.98 -3.67
CA LYS A 43 12.37 -2.88 -3.60
C LYS A 43 12.03 -4.28 -4.09
N LYS A 44 10.85 -4.79 -3.74
CA LYS A 44 10.37 -6.10 -4.22
C LYS A 44 10.21 -6.08 -5.74
N LEU A 45 9.58 -5.05 -6.31
CA LEU A 45 9.43 -4.89 -7.76
C LEU A 45 10.79 -4.78 -8.47
N ALA A 46 11.74 -4.02 -7.90
CA ALA A 46 13.08 -3.92 -8.45
C ALA A 46 13.81 -5.28 -8.43
N THR A 47 13.63 -6.06 -7.37
CA THR A 47 14.22 -7.41 -7.19
C THR A 47 13.52 -8.48 -8.04
N GLN A 48 12.28 -8.24 -8.47
CA GLN A 48 11.56 -9.09 -9.43
C GLN A 48 11.97 -8.84 -10.89
N SER A 49 12.85 -7.87 -11.15
CA SER A 49 13.54 -7.79 -12.43
C SER A 49 14.37 -9.07 -12.60
N PRO A 50 14.12 -9.89 -13.63
CA PRO A 50 14.84 -11.13 -13.81
C PRO A 50 16.33 -10.78 -13.86
N HIS A 51 17.10 -11.46 -13.03
CA HIS A 51 18.53 -11.62 -13.18
C HIS A 51 18.78 -11.97 -14.64
N SER A 52 19.09 -10.96 -15.46
CA SER A 52 19.51 -11.12 -16.84
C SER A 52 20.68 -12.07 -16.80
N SER A 53 20.47 -13.22 -17.41
CA SER A 53 21.45 -14.26 -17.63
C SER A 53 22.77 -13.65 -18.10
N LEU A 54 23.84 -13.89 -17.35
CA LEU A 54 25.22 -13.84 -17.82
C LEU A 54 25.96 -15.06 -17.26
#